data_AF-A0A1Z4JEY5-F1
#
_entry.id   AF-A0A1Z4JEY5-F1
#
_cell.length_a   1.000
_cell.length_b   1.000
_cell.length_c   1.000
_cell.angle_alpha   90.00
_cell.angle_beta   90.00
_cell.angle_gamma   90.00
#
_symmetry.space_group_name_H-M   'P 1'
#
loop_
_entity.id
_entity.type
_entity.pdbx_description
1 polymer ?
#
loop_
_entity_poly.entity_id
_entity_poly.type
_entity_poly.pdbx_seq_one_letter_code
_entity_poly.pdbx_strand_id
1 'polypeptide(L)'
;MYNGILVIDADAHKLENPLVIRDYIEPEYRDRVTLIVDNLGDQRMRIVDFNPATGKNDLVRLFPQPQGLGKGGFRNLHPETTLGAVFNRTRLEHMDQEGVDVQVIYGTWNLSFGSYLDRDLAVALCKAYNNYIAEDCKGYDNRLKAIGILPIQDVQESVKEMHRCVEELGLIGVAVPPNIAIPHPKAPEAFPEVRTCKTISHPDFEPIIQAAVELDIALGIHGGPGSYMVGGLSDHTETFVLSHIFVQRNQQQLALARMVFDGVFERYPTLRVGFLEGGCGWLPDLAHSFHEHWEKRIRDFDPKHPYRPSALEFTKLMIQEQGAHNSSSIVTQAKNLFDLLWTKQHDPTKINDASLYEHFELKHRDPMEYFERGQIFTSFESDDPAPAYLPAAMGEMGKRLACFSGDYGHWDGVLRDCVKSAAEVTNYDRDHLELLLSGNALALYGDRLRNSLPQRSLAGAIA
;
A
#
# COMPACT_ATOMS: atom_id res chain seq x y z
N MET A 1 -0.10 -2.76 28.23
CA MET A 1 0.43 -4.14 28.17
C MET A 1 -0.72 -5.11 28.37
N TYR A 2 -0.85 -6.08 27.48
CA TYR A 2 -1.85 -7.13 27.55
C TYR A 2 -1.21 -8.43 28.03
N ASN A 3 -1.61 -8.94 29.21
CA ASN A 3 -1.01 -10.13 29.82
C ASN A 3 0.54 -10.09 29.93
N GLY A 4 1.09 -8.88 30.15
CA GLY A 4 2.54 -8.64 30.23
C GLY A 4 3.25 -8.48 28.88
N ILE A 5 2.51 -8.49 27.76
CA ILE A 5 3.01 -8.25 26.40
C ILE A 5 2.84 -6.76 26.08
N LEU A 6 3.88 -6.14 25.50
CA LEU A 6 3.81 -4.80 24.94
C LEU A 6 2.81 -4.78 23.77
N VAL A 7 1.94 -3.77 23.70
CA VAL A 7 0.98 -3.63 22.60
C VAL A 7 1.26 -2.35 21.84
N ILE A 8 1.52 -2.50 20.54
CA ILE A 8 1.76 -1.41 19.61
C ILE A 8 0.69 -1.49 18.53
N ASP A 9 -0.18 -0.50 18.52
CA ASP A 9 -1.09 -0.23 17.41
C ASP A 9 -0.26 0.43 16.30
N ALA A 10 0.00 -0.32 15.24
CA ALA A 10 0.92 0.06 14.17
C ALA A 10 0.31 1.08 13.20
N ASP A 11 -0.99 1.34 13.30
CA ASP A 11 -1.71 2.17 12.35
C ASP A 11 -3.00 2.70 13.00
N ALA A 12 -2.91 3.90 13.56
CA ALA A 12 -3.99 4.63 14.21
C ALA A 12 -4.10 6.04 13.61
N HIS A 13 -5.29 6.62 13.62
CA HIS A 13 -5.55 7.85 12.87
C HIS A 13 -5.84 9.07 13.74
N LYS A 14 -5.32 10.22 13.30
CA LYS A 14 -5.72 11.55 13.72
C LYS A 14 -6.75 12.12 12.74
N LEU A 15 -7.88 12.60 13.25
CA LEU A 15 -8.87 13.29 12.44
C LEU A 15 -8.51 14.78 12.32
N GLU A 16 -7.79 15.13 11.27
CA GLU A 16 -7.47 16.52 10.96
C GLU A 16 -8.68 17.25 10.40
N ASN A 17 -8.62 18.59 10.41
CA ASN A 17 -9.67 19.41 9.82
C ASN A 17 -9.11 20.71 9.25
N PRO A 18 -9.84 21.37 8.32
CA PRO A 18 -9.37 22.59 7.68
C PRO A 18 -9.06 23.73 8.64
N LEU A 19 -9.72 23.80 9.82
CA LEU A 19 -9.46 24.86 10.79
C LEU A 19 -8.06 24.73 11.39
N VAL A 20 -7.66 23.49 11.71
CA VAL A 20 -6.32 23.20 12.23
C VAL A 20 -5.27 23.39 11.14
N ILE A 21 -5.44 22.76 9.98
CA ILE A 21 -4.44 22.82 8.90
C ILE A 21 -4.22 24.25 8.39
N ARG A 22 -5.24 25.11 8.44
CA ARG A 22 -5.12 26.53 8.09
C ARG A 22 -4.07 27.28 8.93
N ASP A 23 -3.82 26.86 10.17
CA ASP A 23 -2.81 27.48 11.03
C ASP A 23 -1.38 27.11 10.61
N TYR A 24 -1.20 25.95 9.98
CA TYR A 24 0.09 25.41 9.57
C TYR A 24 0.43 25.63 8.09
N ILE A 25 -0.59 25.76 7.23
CA ILE A 25 -0.39 25.97 5.80
C ILE A 25 -0.02 27.43 5.48
N GLU A 26 0.81 27.61 4.46
CA GLU A 26 1.28 28.92 4.01
C GLU A 26 0.09 29.81 3.59
N PRO A 27 0.14 31.12 3.88
CA PRO A 27 -1.00 32.02 3.67
C PRO A 27 -1.60 32.00 2.26
N GLU A 28 -0.79 31.78 1.23
CA GLU A 28 -1.22 31.78 -0.17
C GLU A 28 -2.13 30.59 -0.54
N TYR A 29 -2.07 29.49 0.21
CA TYR A 29 -2.90 28.29 -0.03
C TYR A 29 -4.15 28.24 0.86
N ARG A 30 -4.28 29.12 1.87
CA ARG A 30 -5.39 29.08 2.86
C ARG A 30 -6.77 29.15 2.22
N ASP A 31 -6.95 29.98 1.19
CA ASP A 31 -8.24 30.12 0.50
C ASP A 31 -8.61 28.89 -0.36
N ARG A 32 -7.65 27.99 -0.58
CA ARG A 32 -7.86 26.71 -1.27
C ARG A 32 -8.30 25.62 -0.32
N VAL A 33 -8.14 25.79 0.99
CA VAL A 33 -8.47 24.81 2.04
C VAL A 33 -9.62 25.35 2.88
N THR A 34 -10.84 24.97 2.54
CA THR A 34 -12.05 25.52 3.18
C THR A 34 -13.05 24.44 3.56
N LEU A 35 -14.12 24.84 4.24
CA LEU A 35 -15.31 24.01 4.44
C LEU A 35 -16.42 24.43 3.47
N ILE A 36 -17.27 23.49 3.09
CA ILE A 36 -18.52 23.75 2.35
C ILE A 36 -19.63 22.86 2.93
N VAL A 37 -20.88 23.26 2.75
CA VAL A 37 -22.04 22.38 2.98
C VAL A 37 -22.47 21.80 1.64
N ASP A 38 -22.49 20.48 1.52
CA ASP A 38 -22.91 19.81 0.29
C ASP A 38 -24.43 19.86 0.08
N ASN A 39 -24.90 19.28 -1.03
CA ASN A 39 -26.32 19.22 -1.36
C ASN A 39 -27.16 18.31 -0.44
N LEU A 40 -26.52 17.51 0.42
CA LEU A 40 -27.16 16.66 1.43
C LEU A 40 -27.21 17.35 2.79
N GLY A 41 -26.61 18.54 2.93
CA GLY A 41 -26.54 19.29 4.18
C GLY A 41 -25.34 18.94 5.07
N ASP A 42 -24.42 18.10 4.58
CA ASP A 42 -23.24 17.68 5.34
C ASP A 42 -22.10 18.69 5.17
N GLN A 43 -21.36 18.99 6.24
CA GLN A 43 -20.10 19.72 6.12
C GLN A 43 -19.03 18.84 5.46
N ARG A 44 -18.37 19.39 4.45
CA ARG A 44 -17.29 18.74 3.70
C ARG A 44 -16.03 19.59 3.73
N MET A 45 -14.89 18.92 3.72
CA MET A 45 -13.64 19.57 3.38
C MET A 45 -13.64 19.86 1.88
N ARG A 46 -13.30 21.10 1.54
CA ARG A 46 -13.23 21.59 0.17
C ARG A 46 -11.80 21.98 -0.14
N ILE A 47 -11.25 21.36 -1.18
CA ILE A 47 -9.97 21.72 -1.77
C ILE A 47 -10.18 22.32 -3.16
N VAL A 48 -9.52 23.43 -3.44
CA VAL A 48 -9.41 23.98 -4.80
C VAL A 48 -8.11 23.49 -5.41
N ASP A 49 -8.18 22.59 -6.37
CA ASP A 49 -7.07 21.95 -7.06
C ASP A 49 -6.86 22.52 -8.48
N PHE A 50 -5.74 22.17 -9.11
CA PHE A 50 -5.47 22.48 -10.50
C PHE A 50 -6.44 21.73 -11.42
N ASN A 51 -7.02 22.46 -12.38
CA ASN A 51 -7.92 21.95 -13.40
C ASN A 51 -7.21 21.90 -14.76
N PRO A 52 -6.88 20.70 -15.29
CA PRO A 52 -6.26 20.58 -16.61
C PRO A 52 -7.12 21.16 -17.74
N ALA A 53 -8.45 21.17 -17.61
CA ALA A 53 -9.34 21.66 -18.66
C ALA A 53 -9.33 23.19 -18.80
N THR A 54 -9.11 23.91 -17.71
CA THR A 54 -9.10 25.39 -17.71
C THR A 54 -7.70 25.97 -17.56
N GLY A 55 -6.72 25.15 -17.16
CA GLY A 55 -5.36 25.56 -16.83
C GLY A 55 -5.29 26.43 -15.56
N LYS A 56 -6.32 26.38 -14.70
CA LYS A 56 -6.45 27.23 -13.51
C LYS A 56 -6.74 26.39 -12.25
N ASN A 57 -6.54 27.00 -11.10
CA ASN A 57 -6.91 26.42 -9.81
C ASN A 57 -8.40 26.65 -9.53
N ASP A 58 -9.26 25.91 -10.23
CA ASP A 58 -10.73 25.99 -10.10
C ASP A 58 -11.41 24.61 -10.00
N LEU A 59 -10.65 23.50 -9.93
CA LEU A 59 -11.21 22.17 -9.73
C LEU A 59 -11.57 21.98 -8.26
N VAL A 60 -12.85 21.79 -7.97
CA VAL A 60 -13.32 21.56 -6.59
C VAL A 60 -13.25 20.09 -6.25
N ARG A 61 -12.44 19.76 -5.24
CA ARG A 61 -12.38 18.44 -4.62
C ARG A 61 -13.07 18.45 -3.27
N LEU A 62 -13.87 17.43 -3.02
CA LEU A 62 -14.59 17.24 -1.77
C LEU A 62 -14.13 15.95 -1.13
N PHE A 63 -13.77 16.02 0.14
CA PHE A 63 -13.40 14.86 0.93
C PHE A 63 -14.22 14.82 2.23
N PRO A 64 -14.93 13.71 2.49
CA PRO A 64 -15.23 12.60 1.58
C PRO A 64 -16.12 13.02 0.40
N GLN A 65 -16.13 12.23 -0.67
CA GLN A 65 -16.94 12.52 -1.86
C GLN A 65 -18.44 12.28 -1.60
N PRO A 66 -19.32 13.28 -1.83
CA PRO A 66 -20.77 13.11 -1.61
C PRO A 66 -21.47 12.37 -2.76
N GLN A 67 -20.86 12.35 -3.95
CA GLN A 67 -21.40 11.75 -5.17
C GLN A 67 -20.27 11.31 -6.10
N GLY A 68 -20.59 10.51 -7.12
CA GLY A 68 -19.60 9.94 -8.05
C GLY A 68 -19.07 8.57 -7.62
N LEU A 69 -17.97 8.15 -8.22
CA LEU A 69 -17.27 6.91 -7.88
C LEU A 69 -16.62 7.03 -6.50
N GLY A 70 -16.67 5.94 -5.72
CA GLY A 70 -16.19 5.93 -4.34
C GLY A 70 -16.95 6.84 -3.37
N LYS A 71 -18.17 7.28 -3.71
CA LYS A 71 -18.97 8.14 -2.82
C LYS A 71 -19.35 7.43 -1.51
N GLY A 72 -19.45 8.22 -0.44
CA GLY A 72 -19.97 7.76 0.85
C GLY A 72 -18.93 7.46 1.93
N GLY A 73 -17.63 7.66 1.65
CA GLY A 73 -16.58 7.53 2.68
C GLY A 73 -16.80 8.47 3.86
N PHE A 74 -16.30 8.09 5.04
CA PHE A 74 -16.33 8.83 6.32
C PHE A 74 -17.60 9.65 6.61
N ARG A 75 -18.79 9.23 6.12
CA ARG A 75 -20.05 9.93 6.41
C ARG A 75 -20.46 9.81 7.86
N ASN A 76 -19.92 8.80 8.55
CA ASN A 76 -20.20 8.54 9.95
C ASN A 76 -18.89 8.71 10.72
N LEU A 77 -18.91 9.58 11.72
CA LEU A 77 -17.90 9.58 12.76
C LEU A 77 -18.09 8.33 13.60
N HIS A 78 -17.02 7.64 13.98
CA HIS A 78 -17.13 6.56 14.95
C HIS A 78 -17.63 7.13 16.28
N PRO A 79 -18.67 6.55 16.91
CA PRO A 79 -19.26 7.13 18.13
C PRO A 79 -18.27 7.20 19.31
N GLU A 80 -17.34 6.25 19.39
CA GLU A 80 -16.42 6.12 20.52
C GLU A 80 -15.00 6.66 20.26
N THR A 81 -14.37 6.33 19.12
CA THR A 81 -12.96 6.68 18.87
C THR A 81 -12.75 8.11 18.36
N THR A 82 -13.74 8.70 17.67
CA THR A 82 -13.64 10.02 17.03
C THR A 82 -13.11 11.11 17.97
N LEU A 83 -13.62 11.18 19.19
CA LEU A 83 -13.20 12.22 20.13
C LEU A 83 -11.72 12.08 20.52
N GLY A 84 -11.24 10.84 20.75
CA GLY A 84 -9.80 10.65 20.98
C GLY A 84 -8.97 10.86 19.72
N ALA A 85 -9.51 10.60 18.53
CA ALA A 85 -8.84 10.89 17.28
C ALA A 85 -8.65 12.40 17.04
N VAL A 86 -9.45 13.25 17.69
CA VAL A 86 -9.26 14.70 17.74
C VAL A 86 -8.43 15.13 18.96
N PHE A 87 -8.67 14.54 20.14
CA PHE A 87 -8.09 14.98 21.42
C PHE A 87 -7.21 13.90 22.08
N ASN A 88 -5.90 14.16 22.18
CA ASN A 88 -4.92 13.19 22.68
C ASN A 88 -5.13 12.75 24.13
N ARG A 89 -5.73 13.58 24.98
CA ARG A 89 -6.06 13.17 26.35
C ARG A 89 -7.07 12.03 26.35
N THR A 90 -8.15 12.17 25.59
CA THR A 90 -9.18 11.13 25.43
C THR A 90 -8.60 9.90 24.73
N ARG A 91 -7.73 10.07 23.73
CA ARG A 91 -6.99 8.95 23.12
C ARG A 91 -6.22 8.13 24.15
N LEU A 92 -5.46 8.78 25.03
CA LEU A 92 -4.69 8.07 26.05
C LEU A 92 -5.58 7.34 27.05
N GLU A 93 -6.72 7.92 27.43
CA GLU A 93 -7.71 7.24 28.28
C GLU A 93 -8.25 5.97 27.61
N HIS A 94 -8.52 6.01 26.30
CA HIS A 94 -8.94 4.84 25.52
C HIS A 94 -7.80 3.80 25.38
N MET A 95 -6.58 4.24 25.11
CA MET A 95 -5.41 3.36 25.07
C MET A 95 -5.21 2.64 26.41
N ASP A 96 -5.41 3.33 27.54
CA ASP A 96 -5.32 2.75 28.88
C ASP A 96 -6.44 1.74 29.15
N GLN A 97 -7.66 2.01 28.65
CA GLN A 97 -8.80 1.10 28.78
C GLN A 97 -8.57 -0.22 28.02
N GLU A 98 -8.02 -0.14 26.81
CA GLU A 98 -7.81 -1.30 25.94
C GLU A 98 -6.45 -1.98 26.12
N GLY A 99 -5.56 -1.40 26.91
CA GLY A 99 -4.24 -1.94 27.19
C GLY A 99 -3.21 -1.72 26.06
N VAL A 100 -3.45 -0.77 25.16
CA VAL A 100 -2.54 -0.34 24.09
C VAL A 100 -1.44 0.55 24.68
N ASP A 101 -0.18 0.17 24.54
CA ASP A 101 0.94 0.93 25.12
C ASP A 101 1.37 2.09 24.21
N VAL A 102 1.42 1.84 22.91
CA VAL A 102 1.92 2.77 21.88
C VAL A 102 0.97 2.77 20.69
N GLN A 103 0.71 3.95 20.14
CA GLN A 103 0.05 4.11 18.84
C GLN A 103 0.97 4.84 17.87
N VAL A 104 1.09 4.30 16.66
CA VAL A 104 1.72 4.96 15.52
C VAL A 104 0.63 5.73 14.78
N ILE A 105 0.79 7.05 14.66
CA ILE A 105 -0.26 7.97 14.27
C ILE A 105 -0.09 8.40 12.81
N TYR A 106 -1.05 7.99 11.99
CA TYR A 106 -1.33 8.44 10.64
C TYR A 106 -2.41 9.53 10.65
N GLY A 107 -2.58 10.19 9.52
CA GLY A 107 -3.65 11.16 9.28
C GLY A 107 -4.81 10.50 8.56
N THR A 108 -5.99 11.10 8.61
CA THR A 108 -7.15 10.62 7.83
C THR A 108 -7.32 11.45 6.56
N TRP A 109 -7.20 12.78 6.69
CA TRP A 109 -7.35 13.66 5.55
C TRP A 109 -6.12 13.62 4.63
N ASN A 110 -4.93 13.43 5.20
CA ASN A 110 -3.67 13.36 4.46
C ASN A 110 -3.65 12.24 3.39
N LEU A 111 -4.46 11.19 3.58
CA LEU A 111 -4.60 10.05 2.68
C LEU A 111 -5.05 10.48 1.27
N SER A 112 -5.63 11.67 1.16
CA SER A 112 -6.04 12.28 -0.11
C SER A 112 -4.97 13.11 -0.80
N PHE A 113 -3.90 13.52 -0.12
CA PHE A 113 -2.97 14.54 -0.61
C PHE A 113 -2.20 14.09 -1.86
N GLY A 114 -1.84 12.80 -1.93
CA GLY A 114 -1.19 12.19 -3.09
C GLY A 114 -2.05 12.16 -4.36
N SER A 115 -3.35 12.46 -4.26
CA SER A 115 -4.30 12.48 -5.39
C SER A 115 -4.51 13.88 -6.01
N TYR A 116 -4.00 14.93 -5.37
CA TYR A 116 -4.11 16.30 -5.87
C TYR A 116 -3.14 16.56 -7.02
N LEU A 117 -3.56 17.41 -7.97
CA LEU A 117 -2.86 17.63 -9.23
C LEU A 117 -1.93 18.83 -9.19
N ASP A 118 -2.30 19.83 -8.39
CA ASP A 118 -1.42 20.93 -8.08
C ASP A 118 -0.31 20.43 -7.14
N ARG A 119 0.87 20.26 -7.73
CA ARG A 119 2.08 19.82 -7.05
C ARG A 119 2.46 20.72 -5.88
N ASP A 120 2.39 22.04 -6.07
CA ASP A 120 2.86 23.00 -5.07
C ASP A 120 1.86 23.06 -3.89
N LEU A 121 0.55 22.92 -4.16
CA LEU A 121 -0.45 22.71 -3.11
C LEU A 121 -0.20 21.41 -2.33
N ALA A 122 0.10 20.30 -3.00
CA ALA A 122 0.38 19.04 -2.34
C ALA A 122 1.60 19.17 -1.41
N VAL A 123 2.68 19.83 -1.85
CA VAL A 123 3.86 20.12 -1.02
C VAL A 123 3.48 20.93 0.24
N ALA A 124 2.70 22.00 0.07
CA ALA A 124 2.25 22.84 1.19
C ALA A 124 1.39 22.06 2.20
N LEU A 125 0.45 21.25 1.71
CA LEU A 125 -0.40 20.41 2.56
C LEU A 125 0.39 19.36 3.34
N CYS A 126 1.36 18.69 2.69
CA CYS A 126 2.23 17.72 3.35
C CYS A 126 3.05 18.37 4.46
N LYS A 127 3.70 19.53 4.17
CA LYS A 127 4.46 20.30 5.16
C LYS A 127 3.59 20.74 6.34
N ALA A 128 2.39 21.25 6.06
CA ALA A 128 1.43 21.67 7.07
C ALA A 128 1.00 20.51 7.98
N TYR A 129 0.63 19.36 7.40
CA TYR A 129 0.30 18.16 8.18
C TYR A 129 1.48 17.68 9.02
N ASN A 130 2.69 17.59 8.44
CA ASN A 130 3.87 17.10 9.15
C ASN A 130 4.22 17.98 10.37
N ASN A 131 4.12 19.30 10.21
CA ASN A 131 4.29 20.24 11.33
C ASN A 131 3.21 20.03 12.40
N TYR A 132 1.95 19.97 11.97
CA TYR A 132 0.82 19.75 12.88
C TYR A 132 0.94 18.47 13.67
N ILE A 133 1.19 17.33 13.01
CA ILE A 133 1.19 16.03 13.70
C ILE A 133 2.38 15.89 14.64
N ALA A 134 3.54 16.46 14.29
CA ALA A 134 4.70 16.53 15.16
C ALA A 134 4.39 17.38 16.41
N GLU A 135 3.73 18.53 16.25
CA GLU A 135 3.34 19.38 17.38
C GLU A 135 2.23 18.75 18.24
N ASP A 136 1.23 18.11 17.62
CA ASP A 136 0.11 17.47 18.33
C ASP A 136 0.59 16.29 19.19
N CYS A 137 1.57 15.52 18.73
CA CYS A 137 2.14 14.41 19.49
C CYS A 137 3.13 14.85 20.59
N LYS A 138 3.60 16.11 20.55
CA LYS A 138 4.59 16.62 21.50
C LYS A 138 4.08 16.55 22.93
N GLY A 139 4.90 16.01 23.83
CA GLY A 139 4.53 15.80 25.24
C GLY A 139 3.80 14.49 25.51
N TYR A 140 3.52 13.72 24.45
CA TYR A 140 3.02 12.34 24.50
C TYR A 140 4.00 11.36 23.84
N ASP A 141 5.25 11.79 23.67
CA ASP A 141 6.27 11.12 22.86
C ASP A 141 6.57 9.71 23.34
N ASN A 142 6.28 9.35 24.59
CA ASN A 142 6.47 7.98 25.10
C ASN A 142 5.42 6.98 24.59
N ARG A 143 4.31 7.45 24.00
CA ARG A 143 3.17 6.61 23.60
C ARG A 143 2.61 6.92 22.21
N LEU A 144 2.70 8.17 21.75
CA LEU A 144 2.20 8.57 20.43
C LEU A 144 3.40 8.81 19.50
N LYS A 145 3.41 8.13 18.35
CA LYS A 145 4.51 8.17 17.39
C LYS A 145 4.00 8.61 16.03
N ALA A 146 4.27 9.84 15.64
CA ALA A 146 3.77 10.39 14.39
C ALA A 146 4.54 9.86 13.17
N ILE A 147 3.80 9.69 12.06
CA ILE A 147 4.32 9.36 10.73
C ILE A 147 4.19 10.56 9.81
N GLY A 148 5.27 10.88 9.10
CA GLY A 148 5.27 11.93 8.09
C GLY A 148 4.62 11.48 6.80
N ILE A 149 4.14 12.41 5.98
CA ILE A 149 3.65 12.13 4.63
C ILE A 149 4.37 12.98 3.60
N LEU A 150 4.55 12.39 2.41
CA LEU A 150 5.39 12.97 1.36
C LEU A 150 4.57 13.43 0.15
N PRO A 151 4.87 14.61 -0.42
CA PRO A 151 4.26 15.10 -1.65
C PRO A 151 4.86 14.36 -2.86
N ILE A 152 4.48 13.10 -3.06
CA ILE A 152 5.04 12.20 -4.09
C ILE A 152 4.87 12.73 -5.53
N GLN A 153 4.00 13.72 -5.76
CA GLN A 153 3.91 14.49 -7.01
C GLN A 153 5.20 15.24 -7.35
N ASP A 154 6.02 15.56 -6.35
CA ASP A 154 7.36 16.13 -6.50
C ASP A 154 8.39 15.28 -5.75
N VAL A 155 9.15 14.49 -6.50
CA VAL A 155 10.18 13.60 -5.96
C VAL A 155 11.26 14.36 -5.18
N GLN A 156 11.65 15.54 -5.66
CA GLN A 156 12.72 16.32 -5.02
C GLN A 156 12.24 16.91 -3.70
N GLU A 157 11.03 17.46 -3.66
CA GLU A 157 10.43 17.93 -2.40
C GLU A 157 10.07 16.78 -1.45
N SER A 158 9.70 15.59 -1.96
CA SER A 158 9.51 14.40 -1.13
C SER A 158 10.77 13.98 -0.40
N VAL A 159 11.93 13.94 -1.09
CA VAL A 159 13.20 13.60 -0.44
C VAL A 159 13.57 14.66 0.62
N LYS A 160 13.47 15.95 0.30
CA LYS A 160 13.74 17.03 1.27
C LYS A 160 12.83 16.95 2.49
N GLU A 161 11.53 16.73 2.26
CA GLU A 161 10.55 16.64 3.33
C GLU A 161 10.75 15.38 4.17
N MET A 162 11.19 14.28 3.58
CA MET A 162 11.55 13.07 4.32
C MET A 162 12.71 13.33 5.29
N HIS A 163 13.78 13.97 4.83
CA HIS A 163 14.88 14.39 5.72
C HIS A 163 14.35 15.30 6.83
N ARG A 164 13.53 16.30 6.51
CA ARG A 164 12.95 17.22 7.50
C ARG A 164 12.10 16.49 8.56
N CYS A 165 11.23 15.57 8.13
CA CYS A 165 10.40 14.74 9.00
C CYS A 165 11.26 13.97 10.01
N VAL A 166 12.35 13.38 9.55
CA VAL A 166 13.18 12.48 10.35
C VAL A 166 14.18 13.23 11.22
N GLU A 167 14.88 14.21 10.65
CA GLU A 167 16.02 14.89 11.26
C GLU A 167 15.60 16.11 12.10
N GLU A 168 14.55 16.82 11.69
CA GLU A 168 14.10 18.04 12.37
C GLU A 168 12.85 17.80 13.23
N LEU A 169 11.87 17.04 12.73
CA LEU A 169 10.61 16.79 13.43
C LEU A 169 10.64 15.53 14.32
N GLY A 170 11.64 14.66 14.17
CA GLY A 170 11.80 13.45 14.97
C GLY A 170 10.76 12.36 14.68
N LEU A 171 10.14 12.38 13.50
CA LEU A 171 9.18 11.35 13.07
C LEU A 171 9.88 10.02 12.83
N ILE A 172 9.20 8.92 13.11
CA ILE A 172 9.82 7.58 13.10
C ILE A 172 9.76 6.88 11.73
N GLY A 173 9.01 7.45 10.79
CA GLY A 173 8.79 6.91 9.46
C GLY A 173 7.97 7.86 8.61
N VAL A 174 7.76 7.46 7.35
CA VAL A 174 6.97 8.23 6.38
C VAL A 174 6.01 7.34 5.61
N ALA A 175 4.98 7.93 5.02
CA ALA A 175 4.02 7.21 4.20
C ALA A 175 3.72 7.90 2.87
N VAL A 176 3.37 7.08 1.88
CA VAL A 176 3.00 7.46 0.52
C VAL A 176 1.81 6.59 0.05
N PRO A 177 1.00 7.06 -0.90
CA PRO A 177 -0.03 6.21 -1.49
C PRO A 177 0.60 5.05 -2.31
N PRO A 178 -0.14 3.94 -2.54
CA PRO A 178 0.35 2.82 -3.34
C PRO A 178 0.68 3.18 -4.80
N ASN A 179 0.03 4.22 -5.32
CA ASN A 179 0.24 4.74 -6.65
C ASN A 179 -0.18 6.22 -6.72
N ILE A 180 0.26 6.89 -7.79
CA ILE A 180 -0.18 8.26 -8.10
C ILE A 180 -0.80 8.32 -9.49
N ALA A 181 -1.76 9.21 -9.65
CA ALA A 181 -2.37 9.50 -10.94
C ALA A 181 -1.42 10.28 -11.84
N ILE A 182 -1.24 9.81 -13.08
CA ILE A 182 -0.46 10.48 -14.11
C ILE A 182 -1.26 10.67 -15.40
N PRO A 183 -0.94 11.68 -16.23
CA PRO A 183 -1.52 11.82 -17.54
C PRO A 183 -1.42 10.53 -18.36
N HIS A 184 -2.49 10.15 -19.05
CA HIS A 184 -2.47 8.95 -19.89
C HIS A 184 -1.49 9.16 -21.06
N PRO A 185 -0.53 8.26 -21.33
CA PRO A 185 0.50 8.48 -22.37
C PRO A 185 -0.05 8.72 -23.78
N LYS A 186 -1.22 8.12 -24.10
CA LYS A 186 -1.91 8.34 -25.39
C LYS A 186 -2.87 9.53 -25.38
N ALA A 187 -3.10 10.13 -24.21
CA ALA A 187 -4.04 11.23 -24.03
C ALA A 187 -3.56 12.16 -22.90
N PRO A 188 -2.37 12.79 -23.04
CA PRO A 188 -1.73 13.54 -21.96
C PRO A 188 -2.52 14.78 -21.52
N GLU A 189 -3.30 15.35 -22.44
CA GLU A 189 -4.15 16.53 -22.20
C GLU A 189 -5.61 16.16 -21.86
N ALA A 190 -5.90 14.89 -21.61
CA ALA A 190 -7.26 14.45 -21.29
C ALA A 190 -7.67 14.84 -19.87
N PHE A 191 -8.98 14.71 -19.59
CA PHE A 191 -9.56 15.04 -18.30
C PHE A 191 -8.92 14.23 -17.14
N PRO A 192 -8.97 14.74 -15.89
CA PRO A 192 -8.41 14.05 -14.72
C PRO A 192 -8.83 12.58 -14.55
N GLU A 193 -10.02 12.21 -15.04
CA GLU A 193 -10.58 10.86 -15.01
C GLU A 193 -9.94 9.94 -16.06
N VAL A 194 -9.33 10.49 -17.11
CA VAL A 194 -8.61 9.74 -18.16
C VAL A 194 -7.13 9.71 -17.82
N ARG A 195 -6.81 8.98 -16.76
CA ARG A 195 -5.45 8.84 -16.25
C ARG A 195 -5.05 7.38 -16.12
N THR A 196 -3.74 7.19 -16.11
CA THR A 196 -3.14 5.93 -15.65
C THR A 196 -2.40 6.22 -14.34
N CYS A 197 -1.76 5.22 -13.76
CA CYS A 197 -1.03 5.38 -12.51
C CYS A 197 0.42 4.92 -12.62
N LYS A 198 1.27 5.46 -11.75
CA LYS A 198 2.60 4.93 -11.46
C LYS A 198 2.60 4.38 -10.04
N THR A 199 3.04 3.14 -9.87
CA THR A 199 3.27 2.54 -8.55
C THR A 199 4.57 3.06 -7.94
N ILE A 200 4.73 2.93 -6.62
CA ILE A 200 5.91 3.42 -5.89
C ILE A 200 7.25 2.82 -6.38
N SER A 201 7.22 1.66 -7.04
CA SER A 201 8.40 1.02 -7.64
C SER A 201 8.85 1.62 -8.97
N HIS A 202 8.09 2.55 -9.55
CA HIS A 202 8.45 3.18 -10.82
C HIS A 202 9.80 3.92 -10.67
N PRO A 203 10.73 3.85 -11.67
CA PRO A 203 12.07 4.43 -11.57
C PRO A 203 12.15 5.90 -11.13
N ASP A 204 11.16 6.71 -11.52
CA ASP A 204 11.05 8.11 -11.06
C ASP A 204 11.01 8.27 -9.53
N PHE A 205 10.50 7.29 -8.78
CA PHE A 205 10.39 7.33 -7.32
C PHE A 205 11.55 6.62 -6.61
N GLU A 206 12.53 6.09 -7.34
CA GLU A 206 13.74 5.48 -6.77
C GLU A 206 14.43 6.39 -5.74
N PRO A 207 14.55 7.72 -5.94
CA PRO A 207 15.14 8.60 -4.92
C PRO A 207 14.40 8.61 -3.58
N ILE A 208 13.08 8.40 -3.57
CA ILE A 208 12.29 8.30 -2.33
C ILE A 208 12.64 7.00 -1.60
N ILE A 209 12.68 5.87 -2.33
CA ILE A 209 13.05 4.58 -1.74
C ILE A 209 14.48 4.63 -1.18
N GLN A 210 15.41 5.18 -1.96
CA GLN A 210 16.80 5.34 -1.54
C GLN A 210 16.91 6.19 -0.26
N ALA A 211 16.24 7.35 -0.19
CA ALA A 211 16.28 8.20 0.98
C ALA A 211 15.71 7.51 2.24
N ALA A 212 14.64 6.71 2.09
CA ALA A 212 14.06 5.96 3.22
C ALA A 212 15.05 4.92 3.78
N VAL A 213 15.83 4.29 2.90
CA VAL A 213 16.89 3.35 3.28
C VAL A 213 18.07 4.05 3.93
N GLU A 214 18.52 5.18 3.38
CA GLU A 214 19.61 5.98 3.93
C GLU A 214 19.30 6.53 5.33
N LEU A 215 18.05 6.90 5.57
CA LEU A 215 17.57 7.39 6.87
C LEU A 215 17.21 6.27 7.87
N ASP A 216 17.27 5.01 7.43
CA ASP A 216 16.85 3.82 8.16
C ASP A 216 15.43 3.97 8.76
N ILE A 217 14.46 4.24 7.90
CA ILE A 217 13.04 4.39 8.28
C ILE A 217 12.13 3.41 7.55
N ALA A 218 10.94 3.18 8.09
CA ALA A 218 9.88 2.48 7.39
C ALA A 218 9.26 3.37 6.31
N LEU A 219 8.92 2.75 5.16
CA LEU A 219 8.06 3.34 4.14
C LEU A 219 6.65 2.72 4.25
N GLY A 220 5.70 3.49 4.76
CA GLY A 220 4.28 3.12 4.78
C GLY A 220 3.65 3.30 3.40
N ILE A 221 2.95 2.28 2.91
CA ILE A 221 2.08 2.32 1.76
C ILE A 221 0.65 2.43 2.28
N HIS A 222 0.15 3.66 2.26
CA HIS A 222 -1.14 4.01 2.86
C HIS A 222 -1.79 5.11 2.03
N GLY A 223 -3.00 4.84 1.54
CA GLY A 223 -3.76 5.78 0.73
C GLY A 223 -5.25 5.64 1.01
N GLY A 224 -6.01 6.69 0.75
CA GLY A 224 -7.40 6.76 1.18
C GLY A 224 -8.32 5.97 0.25
N PRO A 225 -9.17 5.07 0.74
CA PRO A 225 -10.22 4.47 -0.07
C PRO A 225 -11.13 5.58 -0.62
N GLY A 226 -11.24 5.66 -1.95
CA GLY A 226 -12.04 6.68 -2.63
C GLY A 226 -11.40 8.07 -2.74
N SER A 227 -10.13 8.26 -2.35
CA SER A 227 -9.40 9.51 -2.59
C SER A 227 -8.89 9.59 -4.03
N TYR A 228 -9.80 9.77 -4.98
CA TYR A 228 -9.51 9.99 -6.41
C TYR A 228 -8.42 9.06 -7.00
N MET A 229 -8.30 7.85 -6.45
CA MET A 229 -7.30 6.89 -6.89
C MET A 229 -7.71 6.40 -8.29
N VAL A 230 -6.75 6.33 -9.20
CA VAL A 230 -7.03 6.10 -10.63
C VAL A 230 -6.54 4.73 -11.09
N GLY A 231 -7.28 4.15 -12.03
CA GLY A 231 -6.89 2.98 -12.79
C GLY A 231 -7.43 1.65 -12.27
N GLY A 232 -7.79 0.79 -13.23
CA GLY A 232 -8.17 -0.59 -12.98
C GLY A 232 -9.55 -0.70 -12.34
N LEU A 233 -9.62 -1.28 -11.15
CA LEU A 233 -10.88 -1.56 -10.46
C LEU A 233 -11.57 -0.30 -9.92
N SER A 234 -10.84 0.80 -9.69
CA SER A 234 -11.41 2.07 -9.19
C SER A 234 -12.52 2.62 -10.08
N ASP A 235 -12.36 2.41 -11.39
CA ASP A 235 -13.29 2.91 -12.42
C ASP A 235 -14.59 2.09 -12.46
N HIS A 236 -14.65 1.01 -11.69
CA HIS A 236 -15.76 0.05 -11.59
C HIS A 236 -16.35 -0.04 -10.18
N THR A 237 -16.02 0.89 -9.28
CA THR A 237 -16.53 0.91 -7.89
C THR A 237 -17.29 2.21 -7.58
N GLU A 238 -18.62 2.16 -7.59
CA GLU A 238 -19.45 3.35 -7.38
C GLU A 238 -19.68 3.70 -5.91
N THR A 239 -19.54 2.73 -5.01
CA THR A 239 -19.78 2.89 -3.57
C THR A 239 -18.49 2.86 -2.79
N PHE A 240 -18.50 3.52 -1.63
CA PHE A 240 -17.39 3.48 -0.69
C PHE A 240 -17.03 2.03 -0.29
N VAL A 241 -18.02 1.20 0.04
CA VAL A 241 -17.78 -0.21 0.44
C VAL A 241 -17.04 -0.99 -0.65
N LEU A 242 -17.47 -0.86 -1.91
CA LEU A 242 -16.77 -1.53 -3.02
C LEU A 242 -15.37 -0.95 -3.25
N SER A 243 -15.20 0.36 -3.05
CA SER A 243 -13.90 1.01 -3.17
C SER A 243 -12.94 0.54 -2.07
N HIS A 244 -13.43 0.40 -0.84
CA HIS A 244 -12.69 -0.14 0.29
C HIS A 244 -12.25 -1.59 0.02
N ILE A 245 -13.19 -2.44 -0.42
CA ILE A 245 -12.94 -3.86 -0.70
C ILE A 245 -12.02 -4.05 -1.92
N PHE A 246 -12.15 -3.29 -2.99
CA PHE A 246 -11.48 -3.63 -4.25
C PHE A 246 -10.41 -2.64 -4.71
N VAL A 247 -10.35 -1.44 -4.14
CA VAL A 247 -9.38 -0.43 -4.59
C VAL A 247 -8.20 -0.38 -3.63
N GLN A 248 -8.43 -0.10 -2.35
CA GLN A 248 -7.34 0.05 -1.38
C GLN A 248 -6.46 -1.21 -1.28
N ARG A 249 -7.06 -2.36 -0.94
CA ARG A 249 -6.31 -3.62 -0.81
C ARG A 249 -5.67 -4.07 -2.13
N ASN A 250 -6.35 -3.94 -3.28
CA ASN A 250 -5.81 -4.43 -4.55
C ASN A 250 -4.69 -3.53 -5.08
N GLN A 251 -4.74 -2.22 -4.82
CA GLN A 251 -3.66 -1.32 -5.20
C GLN A 251 -2.42 -1.54 -4.34
N GLN A 252 -2.57 -1.88 -3.06
CA GLN A 252 -1.46 -2.32 -2.21
C GLN A 252 -0.87 -3.65 -2.68
N GLN A 253 -1.71 -4.63 -3.04
CA GLN A 253 -1.26 -5.88 -3.65
C GLN A 253 -0.47 -5.65 -4.93
N LEU A 254 -0.96 -4.76 -5.81
CA LEU A 254 -0.26 -4.39 -7.03
C LEU A 254 1.05 -3.67 -6.72
N ALA A 255 1.08 -2.76 -5.74
CA ALA A 255 2.30 -2.08 -5.31
C ALA A 255 3.34 -3.09 -4.80
N LEU A 256 2.95 -4.04 -3.94
CA LEU A 256 3.84 -5.10 -3.46
C LEU A 256 4.36 -5.95 -4.61
N ALA A 257 3.48 -6.40 -5.51
CA ALA A 257 3.88 -7.15 -6.70
C ALA A 257 4.87 -6.37 -7.54
N ARG A 258 4.59 -5.10 -7.85
CA ARG A 258 5.52 -4.27 -8.61
C ARG A 258 6.85 -4.08 -7.88
N MET A 259 6.87 -3.88 -6.56
CA MET A 259 8.13 -3.78 -5.81
C MET A 259 8.96 -5.06 -5.85
N VAL A 260 8.33 -6.23 -5.71
CA VAL A 260 9.02 -7.53 -5.83
C VAL A 260 9.54 -7.74 -7.25
N PHE A 261 8.70 -7.53 -8.25
CA PHE A 261 9.01 -7.85 -9.64
C PHE A 261 9.86 -6.80 -10.37
N ASP A 262 9.83 -5.55 -9.90
CA ASP A 262 10.73 -4.48 -10.33
C ASP A 262 12.09 -4.55 -9.59
N GLY A 263 12.31 -5.52 -8.68
CA GLY A 263 13.59 -5.77 -8.01
C GLY A 263 13.94 -4.81 -6.86
N VAL A 264 12.97 -4.05 -6.35
CA VAL A 264 13.19 -3.02 -5.31
C VAL A 264 13.85 -3.62 -4.07
N PHE A 265 13.33 -4.74 -3.57
CA PHE A 265 13.87 -5.39 -2.37
C PHE A 265 15.27 -5.99 -2.59
N GLU A 266 15.64 -6.30 -3.83
CA GLU A 266 16.99 -6.77 -4.16
C GLU A 266 17.99 -5.61 -4.14
N ARG A 267 17.64 -4.47 -4.73
CA ARG A 267 18.47 -3.25 -4.70
C ARG A 267 18.58 -2.66 -3.30
N TYR A 268 17.54 -2.77 -2.49
CA TYR A 268 17.46 -2.20 -1.14
C TYR A 268 17.18 -3.27 -0.08
N PRO A 269 18.20 -4.05 0.35
CA PRO A 269 18.02 -5.18 1.24
C PRO A 269 17.61 -4.83 2.68
N THR A 270 17.79 -3.57 3.10
CA THR A 270 17.40 -3.07 4.43
C THR A 270 16.08 -2.29 4.41
N LEU A 271 15.44 -2.13 3.25
CA LEU A 271 14.15 -1.45 3.14
C LEU A 271 13.08 -2.22 3.92
N ARG A 272 12.28 -1.48 4.69
CA ARG A 272 11.09 -1.99 5.39
C ARG A 272 9.85 -1.26 4.90
N VAL A 273 8.85 -2.02 4.48
CA VAL A 273 7.63 -1.51 3.85
C VAL A 273 6.41 -2.04 4.58
N GLY A 274 5.55 -1.14 5.03
CA GLY A 274 4.26 -1.48 5.66
C GLY A 274 3.11 -1.21 4.70
N PHE A 275 2.25 -2.19 4.45
CA PHE A 275 1.03 -2.07 3.66
C PHE A 275 -0.16 -1.99 4.62
N LEU A 276 -0.71 -0.79 4.78
CA LEU A 276 -1.51 -0.41 5.95
C LEU A 276 -3.00 -0.26 5.59
N GLU A 277 -3.88 -0.69 6.49
CA GLU A 277 -5.35 -0.66 6.35
C GLU A 277 -5.84 -1.48 5.12
N GLY A 278 -5.06 -2.47 4.70
CA GLY A 278 -5.37 -3.38 3.58
C GLY A 278 -5.78 -4.79 4.00
N GLY A 279 -5.76 -5.06 5.31
CA GLY A 279 -5.77 -6.40 5.91
C GLY A 279 -4.56 -7.25 5.50
N CYS A 280 -4.46 -8.46 6.03
CA CYS A 280 -3.36 -9.37 5.72
C CYS A 280 -3.79 -10.68 5.03
N GLY A 281 -5.09 -10.96 4.95
CA GLY A 281 -5.63 -12.22 4.41
C GLY A 281 -5.35 -12.50 2.93
N TRP A 282 -4.93 -11.50 2.17
CA TRP A 282 -4.58 -11.65 0.76
C TRP A 282 -3.14 -12.14 0.52
N LEU A 283 -2.28 -12.10 1.54
CA LEU A 283 -0.87 -12.46 1.42
C LEU A 283 -0.65 -13.89 0.93
N PRO A 284 -1.35 -14.94 1.44
CA PRO A 284 -1.10 -16.30 0.98
C PRO A 284 -1.44 -16.52 -0.49
N ASP A 285 -2.55 -15.94 -0.95
CA ASP A 285 -2.98 -16.02 -2.35
C ASP A 285 -1.99 -15.31 -3.29
N LEU A 286 -1.53 -14.12 -2.90
CA LEU A 286 -0.55 -13.36 -3.68
C LEU A 286 0.79 -14.08 -3.74
N ALA A 287 1.27 -14.58 -2.60
CA ALA A 287 2.52 -15.31 -2.48
C ALA A 287 2.49 -16.60 -3.33
N HIS A 288 1.40 -17.38 -3.26
CA HIS A 288 1.19 -18.53 -4.13
C HIS A 288 1.22 -18.14 -5.62
N SER A 289 0.53 -17.06 -5.98
CA SER A 289 0.51 -16.55 -7.35
C SER A 289 1.91 -16.16 -7.83
N PHE A 290 2.73 -15.54 -6.98
CA PHE A 290 4.11 -15.20 -7.32
C PHE A 290 4.95 -16.44 -7.61
N HIS A 291 4.89 -17.43 -6.72
CA HIS A 291 5.61 -18.69 -6.88
C HIS A 291 5.21 -19.41 -8.18
N GLU A 292 3.90 -19.63 -8.38
CA GLU A 292 3.40 -20.34 -9.56
C GLU A 292 3.82 -19.67 -10.88
N HIS A 293 3.72 -18.34 -10.95
CA HIS A 293 4.07 -17.60 -12.16
C HIS A 293 5.58 -17.51 -12.35
N TRP A 294 6.36 -17.41 -11.28
CA TRP A 294 7.82 -17.49 -11.37
C TRP A 294 8.25 -18.85 -11.94
N GLU A 295 7.73 -19.97 -11.43
CA GLU A 295 8.06 -21.29 -11.95
C GLU A 295 7.68 -21.43 -13.43
N LYS A 296 6.40 -21.17 -13.76
CA LYS A 296 5.83 -21.50 -15.08
C LYS A 296 6.12 -20.47 -16.17
N ARG A 297 6.40 -19.21 -15.83
CA ARG A 297 6.48 -18.09 -16.79
C ARG A 297 7.84 -17.39 -16.81
N ILE A 298 8.67 -17.59 -15.80
CA ILE A 298 9.97 -16.89 -15.69
C ILE A 298 11.13 -17.90 -15.66
N ARG A 299 11.14 -18.85 -14.72
CA ARG A 299 12.20 -19.84 -14.53
C ARG A 299 12.20 -20.89 -15.64
N ASP A 300 11.06 -21.54 -15.87
CA ASP A 300 10.98 -22.70 -16.77
C ASP A 300 10.53 -22.33 -18.19
N PHE A 301 10.12 -21.08 -18.41
CA PHE A 301 9.73 -20.58 -19.73
C PHE A 301 10.91 -19.86 -20.41
N ASP A 302 11.48 -20.49 -21.44
CA ASP A 302 12.50 -19.88 -22.29
C ASP A 302 11.92 -19.51 -23.67
N PRO A 303 11.52 -18.25 -23.91
CA PRO A 303 11.03 -17.79 -25.20
C PRO A 303 12.10 -17.81 -26.31
N LYS A 304 13.40 -17.96 -25.99
CA LYS A 304 14.47 -18.13 -26.99
C LYS A 304 14.53 -19.57 -27.51
N HIS A 305 14.06 -20.52 -26.71
CA HIS A 305 14.04 -21.95 -27.04
C HIS A 305 12.65 -22.55 -26.79
N PRO A 306 11.59 -22.04 -27.44
CA PRO A 306 10.26 -22.59 -27.26
C PRO A 306 10.25 -24.04 -27.72
N TYR A 307 9.61 -24.92 -26.92
CA TYR A 307 9.38 -26.29 -27.33
C TYR A 307 8.73 -26.31 -28.70
N ARG A 308 9.36 -26.98 -29.67
CA ARG A 308 8.86 -27.14 -31.03
C ARG A 308 9.16 -28.57 -31.49
N PRO A 309 8.14 -29.44 -31.65
CA PRO A 309 8.37 -30.79 -32.15
C PRO A 309 8.86 -30.74 -33.60
N SER A 310 9.44 -31.82 -34.11
CA SER A 310 9.70 -31.87 -35.55
C SER A 310 8.37 -31.95 -36.31
N ALA A 311 8.29 -31.29 -37.48
CA ALA A 311 7.10 -31.37 -38.33
C ALA A 311 6.76 -32.83 -38.72
N LEU A 312 7.79 -33.68 -38.79
CA LEU A 312 7.65 -35.12 -39.03
C LEU A 312 6.96 -35.83 -37.85
N GLU A 313 7.38 -35.57 -36.62
CA GLU A 313 6.75 -36.13 -35.41
C GLU A 313 5.29 -35.67 -35.29
N PHE A 314 5.04 -34.38 -35.49
CA PHE A 314 3.69 -33.83 -35.47
C PHE A 314 2.77 -34.50 -36.51
N THR A 315 3.29 -34.67 -37.74
CA THR A 315 2.54 -35.34 -38.82
C THR A 315 2.27 -36.81 -38.50
N LYS A 316 3.24 -37.53 -37.90
CA LYS A 316 3.05 -38.92 -37.46
C LYS A 316 1.95 -39.05 -36.42
N LEU A 317 1.93 -38.18 -35.40
CA LEU A 317 0.90 -38.16 -34.37
C LEU A 317 -0.48 -37.87 -34.96
N MET A 318 -0.58 -36.94 -35.90
CA MET A 318 -1.84 -36.67 -36.61
C MET A 318 -2.35 -37.87 -37.43
N ILE A 319 -1.46 -38.58 -38.13
CA ILE A 319 -1.82 -39.80 -38.88
C ILE A 319 -2.29 -40.91 -37.93
N GLN A 320 -1.66 -41.03 -36.76
CA GLN A 320 -2.06 -42.01 -35.73
C GLN A 320 -3.45 -41.72 -35.17
N GLU A 321 -3.77 -40.44 -34.91
CA GLU A 321 -5.05 -40.03 -34.34
C GLU A 321 -6.21 -40.12 -35.35
N GLN A 322 -6.00 -39.67 -36.58
CA GLN A 322 -7.07 -39.57 -37.59
C GLN A 322 -7.18 -40.78 -38.53
N GLY A 323 -6.21 -41.71 -38.47
CA GLY A 323 -6.07 -42.81 -39.41
C GLY A 323 -5.51 -42.37 -40.77
N ALA A 324 -5.02 -43.31 -41.57
CA ALA A 324 -4.33 -43.03 -42.85
C ALA A 324 -5.26 -42.70 -44.04
N HIS A 325 -6.51 -42.30 -43.80
CA HIS A 325 -7.45 -41.98 -44.87
C HIS A 325 -7.07 -40.65 -45.53
N ASN A 326 -6.71 -40.66 -46.82
CA ASN A 326 -6.29 -39.48 -47.59
C ASN A 326 -5.01 -38.79 -47.06
N SER A 327 -3.91 -39.56 -47.02
CA SER A 327 -2.59 -39.15 -46.49
C SER A 327 -2.04 -37.81 -47.04
N SER A 328 -2.31 -37.45 -48.29
CA SER A 328 -1.86 -36.17 -48.88
C SER A 328 -2.57 -34.94 -48.28
N SER A 329 -3.85 -35.08 -47.92
CA SER A 329 -4.61 -34.04 -47.23
C SER A 329 -4.13 -33.88 -45.79
N ILE A 330 -3.85 -35.00 -45.10
CA ILE A 330 -3.38 -35.01 -43.71
C ILE A 330 -2.01 -34.34 -43.58
N VAL A 331 -1.07 -34.59 -44.50
CA VAL A 331 0.26 -33.94 -44.48
C VAL A 331 0.12 -32.41 -44.64
N THR A 332 -0.78 -31.96 -45.52
CA THR A 332 -1.01 -30.53 -45.74
C THR A 332 -1.68 -29.87 -44.54
N GLN A 333 -2.67 -30.53 -43.93
CA GLN A 333 -3.31 -30.07 -42.70
C GLN A 333 -2.33 -30.05 -41.53
N ALA A 334 -1.50 -31.09 -41.39
CA ALA A 334 -0.47 -31.18 -40.37
C ALA A 334 0.52 -30.04 -40.49
N LYS A 335 0.97 -29.74 -41.71
CA LYS A 335 1.85 -28.60 -41.97
C LYS A 335 1.18 -27.26 -41.59
N ASN A 336 -0.06 -27.03 -42.02
CA ASN A 336 -0.76 -25.77 -41.73
C ASN A 336 -1.02 -25.60 -40.23
N LEU A 337 -1.40 -26.66 -39.52
CA LEU A 337 -1.63 -26.63 -38.08
C LEU A 337 -0.30 -26.50 -37.32
N PHE A 338 0.75 -27.19 -37.76
CA PHE A 338 2.10 -27.03 -37.22
C PHE A 338 2.62 -25.59 -37.41
N ASP A 339 2.43 -25.00 -38.58
CA ASP A 339 2.81 -23.61 -38.87
C ASP A 339 1.93 -22.60 -38.11
N LEU A 340 0.67 -22.94 -37.78
CA LEU A 340 -0.21 -22.12 -36.94
C LEU A 340 0.24 -22.12 -35.48
N LEU A 341 0.51 -23.31 -34.92
CA LEU A 341 0.87 -23.49 -33.51
C LEU A 341 2.33 -23.10 -33.24
N TRP A 342 3.23 -23.43 -34.17
CA TRP A 342 4.66 -23.19 -34.12
C TRP A 342 5.14 -22.48 -35.38
N THR A 343 4.50 -21.33 -35.62
CA THR A 343 4.92 -20.21 -36.48
C THR A 343 6.33 -20.37 -37.06
N LYS A 344 6.42 -20.23 -38.38
CA LYS A 344 7.66 -20.28 -39.17
C LYS A 344 8.79 -19.52 -38.47
N GLN A 345 9.68 -20.25 -37.78
CA GLN A 345 10.82 -19.75 -36.97
C GLN A 345 10.73 -18.25 -36.70
N HIS A 346 10.02 -17.86 -35.63
CA HIS A 346 10.17 -16.50 -35.13
C HIS A 346 11.66 -16.27 -34.92
N ASP A 347 12.23 -15.33 -35.68
CA ASP A 347 13.60 -14.88 -35.51
C ASP A 347 13.68 -14.25 -34.11
N PRO A 348 14.32 -14.91 -33.12
CA PRO A 348 14.33 -14.43 -31.74
C PRO A 348 15.01 -13.07 -31.63
N THR A 349 15.83 -12.70 -32.62
CA THR A 349 16.50 -11.39 -32.69
C THR A 349 15.57 -10.24 -33.09
N LYS A 350 14.36 -10.54 -33.59
CA LYS A 350 13.32 -9.56 -33.95
C LYS A 350 12.27 -9.37 -32.86
N ILE A 351 12.26 -10.25 -31.87
CA ILE A 351 11.51 -10.02 -30.63
C ILE A 351 12.27 -8.93 -29.89
N ASN A 352 11.61 -7.80 -29.60
CA ASN A 352 12.18 -6.83 -28.68
C ASN A 352 12.13 -7.46 -27.28
N ASP A 353 13.18 -8.22 -26.94
CA ASP A 353 13.28 -9.09 -25.76
C ASP A 353 12.91 -8.34 -24.46
N ALA A 354 13.20 -7.03 -24.42
CA ALA A 354 12.86 -6.16 -23.30
C ALA A 354 11.36 -6.02 -23.00
N SER A 355 10.46 -6.26 -23.97
CA SER A 355 9.01 -6.21 -23.73
C SER A 355 8.39 -7.55 -23.32
N LEU A 356 9.13 -8.67 -23.46
CA LEU A 356 8.70 -9.98 -22.95
C LEU A 356 9.16 -10.22 -21.51
N TYR A 357 10.21 -9.51 -21.07
CA TYR A 357 10.72 -9.55 -19.71
C TYR A 357 10.58 -8.16 -19.08
N GLU A 358 9.45 -7.86 -18.43
CA GLU A 358 9.33 -6.66 -17.60
C GLU A 358 10.20 -6.72 -16.31
N HIS A 359 10.81 -7.87 -16.01
CA HIS A 359 11.38 -8.17 -14.68
C HIS A 359 12.83 -8.68 -14.76
N PHE A 360 13.71 -7.92 -15.43
CA PHE A 360 15.11 -8.29 -15.69
C PHE A 360 15.90 -8.73 -14.44
N GLU A 361 15.53 -8.23 -13.25
CA GLU A 361 16.25 -8.50 -12.00
C GLU A 361 15.83 -9.80 -11.29
N LEU A 362 14.67 -10.39 -11.64
CA LEU A 362 14.13 -11.57 -10.95
C LEU A 362 14.63 -12.93 -11.43
N LYS A 363 15.62 -12.98 -12.32
CA LYS A 363 16.01 -14.24 -13.01
C LYS A 363 16.66 -15.30 -12.12
N HIS A 364 16.87 -15.05 -10.82
CA HIS A 364 17.72 -15.91 -9.99
C HIS A 364 17.17 -16.27 -8.60
N ARG A 365 15.96 -15.84 -8.22
CA ARG A 365 15.41 -16.10 -6.88
C ARG A 365 13.90 -16.33 -6.91
N ASP A 366 13.41 -17.23 -6.06
CA ASP A 366 11.98 -17.41 -5.86
C ASP A 366 11.40 -16.17 -5.15
N PRO A 367 10.35 -15.52 -5.69
CA PRO A 367 9.69 -14.40 -5.04
C PRO A 367 9.18 -14.67 -3.62
N MET A 368 8.95 -15.93 -3.25
CA MET A 368 8.58 -16.31 -1.89
C MET A 368 9.64 -15.91 -0.86
N GLU A 369 10.92 -15.92 -1.25
CA GLU A 369 12.03 -15.60 -0.36
C GLU A 369 11.98 -14.14 0.12
N TYR A 370 11.32 -13.22 -0.60
CA TYR A 370 11.19 -11.82 -0.15
C TYR A 370 10.31 -11.68 1.10
N PHE A 371 9.32 -12.57 1.28
CA PHE A 371 8.48 -12.57 2.49
C PHE A 371 9.26 -13.03 3.73
N GLU A 372 10.35 -13.79 3.56
CA GLU A 372 11.20 -14.26 4.65
C GLU A 372 12.26 -13.22 5.08
N ARG A 373 12.55 -12.23 4.24
CA ARG A 373 13.63 -11.26 4.44
C ARG A 373 13.32 -10.17 5.47
N GLY A 374 12.11 -10.15 6.04
CA GLY A 374 11.71 -9.16 7.05
C GLY A 374 11.58 -7.74 6.50
N GLN A 375 11.25 -7.61 5.21
CA GLN A 375 11.11 -6.32 4.51
C GLN A 375 9.64 -5.92 4.28
N ILE A 376 8.72 -6.89 4.33
CA ILE A 376 7.32 -6.74 3.97
C ILE A 376 6.48 -6.92 5.23
N PHE A 377 5.64 -5.94 5.52
CA PHE A 377 4.69 -5.96 6.63
C PHE A 377 3.32 -5.52 6.14
N THR A 378 2.25 -6.09 6.70
CA THR A 378 0.87 -5.64 6.53
C THR A 378 0.30 -5.27 7.90
N SER A 379 -0.71 -4.38 7.95
CA SER A 379 -1.54 -4.26 9.15
C SER A 379 -2.82 -5.08 9.02
N PHE A 380 -3.42 -5.39 10.17
CA PHE A 380 -4.72 -6.02 10.26
C PHE A 380 -5.50 -5.38 11.41
N GLU A 381 -6.82 -5.30 11.24
CA GLU A 381 -7.72 -4.75 12.24
C GLU A 381 -8.09 -5.78 13.32
N SER A 382 -8.60 -5.31 14.45
CA SER A 382 -8.82 -6.15 15.64
C SER A 382 -9.78 -7.32 15.42
N ASP A 383 -10.68 -7.23 14.45
CA ASP A 383 -11.67 -8.25 14.09
C ASP A 383 -11.29 -9.04 12.80
N ASP A 384 -10.11 -8.78 12.22
CA ASP A 384 -9.61 -9.55 11.07
C ASP A 384 -9.14 -10.94 11.52
N PRO A 385 -9.76 -12.04 11.04
CA PRO A 385 -9.32 -13.39 11.40
C PRO A 385 -8.02 -13.82 10.69
N ALA A 386 -7.52 -13.02 9.74
CA ALA A 386 -6.40 -13.40 8.89
C ALA A 386 -5.12 -13.84 9.60
N PRO A 387 -4.64 -13.15 10.65
CA PRO A 387 -3.42 -13.55 11.32
C PRO A 387 -3.47 -14.97 11.89
N ALA A 388 -4.65 -15.49 12.22
CA ALA A 388 -4.81 -16.85 12.74
C ALA A 388 -4.48 -17.93 11.72
N TYR A 389 -4.69 -17.68 10.42
CA TYR A 389 -4.42 -18.66 9.37
C TYR A 389 -3.15 -18.39 8.56
N LEU A 390 -2.49 -17.24 8.71
CA LEU A 390 -1.21 -16.95 8.05
C LEU A 390 -0.13 -17.99 8.33
N PRO A 391 0.11 -18.46 9.58
CA PRO A 391 1.14 -19.46 9.83
C PRO A 391 0.83 -20.83 9.20
N ALA A 392 -0.45 -21.18 9.09
CA ALA A 392 -0.86 -22.41 8.42
C ALA A 392 -0.65 -22.33 6.90
N ALA A 393 -0.85 -21.15 6.31
CA ALA A 393 -0.75 -20.94 4.88
C ALA A 393 0.68 -20.65 4.39
N MET A 394 1.51 -20.00 5.22
CA MET A 394 2.83 -19.51 4.85
C MET A 394 3.96 -20.03 5.75
N GLY A 395 3.67 -20.85 6.78
CA GLY A 395 4.68 -21.33 7.72
C GLY A 395 5.17 -20.24 8.68
N GLU A 396 6.42 -20.35 9.16
CA GLU A 396 6.97 -19.41 10.15
C GLU A 396 7.06 -17.96 9.64
N MET A 397 7.21 -17.75 8.33
CA MET A 397 7.19 -16.38 7.77
C MET A 397 5.85 -15.69 8.01
N GLY A 398 4.73 -16.44 8.00
CA GLY A 398 3.39 -15.89 8.21
C GLY A 398 3.20 -15.22 9.57
N LYS A 399 3.97 -15.62 10.58
CA LYS A 399 3.96 -15.01 11.93
C LYS A 399 4.60 -13.61 11.96
N ARG A 400 5.40 -13.27 10.95
CA ARG A 400 6.28 -12.08 10.95
C ARG A 400 5.81 -10.97 10.00
N LEU A 401 4.69 -11.17 9.32
CA LEU A 401 4.19 -10.24 8.31
C LEU A 401 3.14 -9.26 8.86
N ALA A 402 2.32 -9.68 9.82
CA ALA A 402 1.14 -8.92 10.24
C ALA A 402 1.39 -8.09 11.51
N CYS A 403 1.09 -6.79 11.47
CA CYS A 403 1.15 -5.86 12.58
C CYS A 403 -0.27 -5.55 13.09
N PHE A 404 -0.49 -5.64 14.40
CA PHE A 404 -1.76 -5.23 14.99
C PHE A 404 -2.07 -3.76 14.71
N SER A 405 -3.30 -3.48 14.29
CA SER A 405 -3.87 -2.15 14.16
C SER A 405 -5.28 -2.12 14.74
N GLY A 406 -5.62 -1.07 15.48
CA GLY A 406 -7.00 -0.81 15.91
C GLY A 406 -7.79 0.03 14.91
N ASP A 407 -7.14 0.52 13.85
CA ASP A 407 -7.60 1.58 12.95
C ASP A 407 -8.26 2.74 13.73
N TYR A 408 -7.62 3.11 14.85
CA TYR A 408 -8.25 3.93 15.86
C TYR A 408 -8.58 5.32 15.29
N GLY A 409 -9.85 5.70 15.32
CA GLY A 409 -10.34 7.01 14.89
C GLY A 409 -11.11 7.01 13.59
N HIS A 410 -11.03 5.92 12.83
CA HIS A 410 -11.91 5.63 11.71
C HIS A 410 -13.24 5.02 12.16
N TRP A 411 -14.20 5.00 11.24
CA TRP A 411 -15.61 4.66 11.48
C TRP A 411 -15.84 3.15 11.67
N ASP A 412 -14.93 2.36 11.14
CA ASP A 412 -14.80 0.91 11.15
C ASP A 412 -13.81 0.40 12.19
N GLY A 413 -12.91 1.25 12.70
CA GLY A 413 -11.99 0.90 13.77
C GLY A 413 -12.66 0.40 15.04
N VAL A 414 -12.02 -0.56 15.71
CA VAL A 414 -12.56 -1.23 16.89
C VAL A 414 -11.96 -0.61 18.15
N LEU A 415 -12.80 -0.05 19.03
CA LEU A 415 -12.35 0.37 20.36
C LEU A 415 -12.42 -0.79 21.35
N ARG A 416 -13.64 -1.23 21.66
CA ARG A 416 -13.88 -2.13 22.80
C ARG A 416 -13.31 -3.51 22.54
N ASP A 417 -12.53 -4.00 23.51
CA ASP A 417 -11.86 -5.29 23.44
C ASP A 417 -10.95 -5.41 22.21
N CYS A 418 -10.37 -4.31 21.70
CA CYS A 418 -9.63 -4.35 20.42
C CYS A 418 -8.41 -5.27 20.48
N VAL A 419 -7.58 -5.11 21.51
CA VAL A 419 -6.42 -5.97 21.76
C VAL A 419 -6.83 -7.40 22.06
N LYS A 420 -7.90 -7.57 22.84
CA LYS A 420 -8.42 -8.88 23.22
C LYS A 420 -8.94 -9.64 21.99
N SER A 421 -9.68 -8.98 21.11
CA SER A 421 -10.24 -9.56 19.89
C SER A 421 -9.13 -10.07 18.98
N ALA A 422 -8.07 -9.27 18.78
CA ALA A 422 -6.90 -9.70 18.02
C ALA A 422 -6.15 -10.86 18.69
N ALA A 423 -6.01 -10.83 20.02
CA ALA A 423 -5.26 -11.83 20.79
C ALA A 423 -6.00 -13.18 20.97
N GLU A 424 -7.32 -13.19 20.87
CA GLU A 424 -8.17 -14.36 21.16
C GLU A 424 -8.81 -14.96 19.91
N VAL A 425 -8.48 -14.50 18.69
CA VAL A 425 -8.97 -15.10 17.43
C VAL A 425 -8.68 -16.60 17.38
N THR A 426 -7.52 -17.03 17.87
CA THR A 426 -7.14 -18.44 18.02
C THR A 426 -6.18 -18.61 19.20
N ASN A 427 -5.83 -19.85 19.53
CA ASN A 427 -4.85 -20.16 20.57
C ASN A 427 -3.42 -19.95 20.04
N TYR A 428 -3.01 -18.69 19.94
CA TYR A 428 -1.63 -18.35 19.60
C TYR A 428 -0.67 -18.90 20.66
N ASP A 429 0.47 -19.44 20.24
CA ASP A 429 1.61 -19.57 21.14
C ASP A 429 2.11 -18.17 21.55
N ARG A 430 2.80 -18.10 22.68
CA ARG A 430 3.20 -16.81 23.28
C ARG A 430 4.11 -16.01 22.36
N ASP A 431 5.08 -16.66 21.71
CA ASP A 431 6.05 -16.01 20.83
C ASP A 431 5.34 -15.40 19.62
N HIS A 432 4.39 -16.11 19.03
CA HIS A 432 3.57 -15.57 17.95
C HIS A 432 2.70 -14.40 18.41
N LEU A 433 2.08 -14.48 19.59
CA LEU A 433 1.28 -13.38 20.12
C LEU A 433 2.12 -12.13 20.39
N GLU A 434 3.35 -12.30 20.89
CA GLU A 434 4.31 -11.20 21.10
C GLU A 434 4.74 -10.55 19.78
N LEU A 435 5.00 -11.36 18.74
CA LEU A 435 5.25 -10.85 17.39
C LEU A 435 4.05 -10.05 16.86
N LEU A 436 2.85 -10.59 17.00
CA LEU A 436 1.61 -10.00 16.48
C LEU A 436 1.29 -8.64 17.13
N LEU A 437 1.35 -8.57 18.46
CA LEU A 437 0.95 -7.39 19.23
C LEU A 437 2.03 -6.29 19.30
N SER A 438 3.31 -6.62 19.09
CA SER A 438 4.37 -5.59 19.09
C SER A 438 5.60 -5.92 18.26
N GLY A 439 6.05 -7.17 18.22
CA GLY A 439 7.33 -7.53 17.60
C GLY A 439 7.42 -7.15 16.12
N ASN A 440 6.34 -7.34 15.36
CA ASN A 440 6.27 -7.00 13.94
C ASN A 440 6.25 -5.48 13.72
N ALA A 441 5.53 -4.72 14.55
CA ALA A 441 5.56 -3.26 14.51
C ALA A 441 6.96 -2.71 14.87
N LEU A 442 7.62 -3.29 15.88
CA LEU A 442 9.01 -2.96 16.23
C LEU A 442 10.01 -3.34 15.14
N ALA A 443 9.71 -4.36 14.34
CA ALA A 443 10.52 -4.73 13.18
C ALA A 443 10.31 -3.74 12.03
N LEU A 444 9.05 -3.40 11.71
CA LEU A 444 8.67 -2.44 10.68
C LEU A 444 9.29 -1.06 10.92
N TYR A 445 9.02 -0.46 12.09
CA TYR A 445 9.48 0.90 12.43
C TYR A 445 10.90 0.95 13.00
N GLY A 446 11.52 -0.22 13.21
CA GLY A 446 12.94 -0.37 13.51
C GLY A 446 13.42 0.31 14.79
N ASP A 447 14.70 0.66 14.78
CA ASP A 447 15.40 1.19 15.95
C ASP A 447 14.89 2.55 16.39
N ARG A 448 14.33 3.36 15.48
CA ARG A 448 13.71 4.65 15.84
C ARG A 448 12.54 4.45 16.78
N LEU A 449 11.65 3.51 16.47
CA LEU A 449 10.57 3.17 17.40
C LEU A 449 11.16 2.60 18.69
N ARG A 450 12.00 1.55 18.63
CA ARG A 450 12.57 0.90 19.82
C ARG A 450 13.24 1.89 20.77
N ASN A 451 14.12 2.74 20.27
CA ASN A 451 14.90 3.70 21.08
C ASN A 451 14.04 4.82 21.65
N SER A 452 12.88 5.08 21.05
CA SER A 452 11.95 6.10 21.50
C SER A 452 10.97 5.61 22.57
N LEU A 453 10.97 4.30 22.88
CA LEU A 453 10.15 3.72 23.94
C LEU A 453 10.89 3.70 25.28
N PRO A 454 10.18 3.83 26.42
CA PRO A 454 10.80 3.67 27.73
C PRO A 454 11.44 2.29 27.90
N GLN A 455 12.63 2.19 28.52
CA GLN A 455 13.33 0.90 28.74
C GLN A 455 12.47 -0.16 29.45
N ARG A 456 11.54 0.24 30.32
CA ARG A 456 10.61 -0.68 30.99
C ARG A 456 9.61 -1.33 30.02
N SER A 457 9.29 -0.68 28.91
CA SER A 457 8.37 -1.20 27.90
C SER A 457 8.98 -2.31 27.03
N LEU A 458 10.31 -2.33 26.89
CA LEU A 458 11.03 -3.31 26.05
C LEU A 458 11.39 -4.61 26.76
N ALA A 459 11.40 -4.62 28.10
CA ALA A 459 11.84 -5.76 28.91
C ALA A 459 10.96 -7.03 28.77
N GLY A 460 9.78 -6.91 28.15
CA GLY A 460 8.89 -8.03 27.83
C GLY A 460 8.75 -8.37 26.34
N ALA A 461 9.47 -7.68 25.45
CA ALA A 461 9.33 -7.83 23.99
C ALA A 461 10.57 -8.42 23.29
N ILE A 462 11.62 -8.76 24.04
CA ILE A 462 12.92 -9.27 23.53
C ILE A 462 13.38 -10.50 24.34
N ALA A 463 12.48 -11.24 24.96
CA ALA A 463 12.82 -12.48 25.67
C ALA A 463 12.67 -13.69 24.75
#